data_AF-A0A654DEK8-F1
#
_entry.id   AF-A0A654DEK8-F1
#
_cell.length_a   1.000
_cell.length_b   1.000
_cell.length_c   1.000
_cell.angle_alpha   90.00
_cell.angle_beta   90.00
_cell.angle_gamma   90.00
#
_symmetry.space_group_name_H-M   'P 1'
#
loop_
_entity.id
_entity.type
_entity.pdbx_description
1 polymer ?
#
loop_
_entity_poly.entity_id
_entity_poly.type
_entity_poly.pdbx_seq_one_letter_code
_entity_poly.pdbx_strand_id
1 'polypeptide(L)'
;MRYYLILITALLLTGCKKDIDPTKGKEVLKAGFVYVNPEGQQLKDPIIIVPPKLSAMPANISYTHYEGATFKSNIKVVKDNIERDFTETPVVKWVLYDLENKKIVKTESKADINLDIASVGKYRLTQYIFKNEVESETMDMAVDSASKTVEVTALKSINSIVVDKLSSRSPYLTYSFKEDETFDAVVSLYNSLEDAENDKKPIAETEINKALKLGASQIAFNNTDPIFIPTFDFPEKDDFYLQLTYMQNGKKLRILDNHFGTIFKYYKTGYLTADKSALQEERKLKFGDMTLTISSSFTFQR
;
A
#
# COMPACT_ATOMS: atom_id res chain seq x y z
N MET A 1 -22.39 -83.59 -16.54
CA MET A 1 -23.00 -82.52 -15.71
C MET A 1 -21.90 -81.61 -15.21
N ARG A 2 -21.70 -80.46 -15.86
CA ARG A 2 -20.67 -79.46 -15.51
C ARG A 2 -21.32 -78.08 -15.47
N TYR A 3 -21.14 -77.45 -14.32
CA TYR A 3 -21.29 -76.05 -13.90
C TYR A 3 -21.78 -75.02 -14.94
N TYR A 4 -22.98 -74.49 -14.70
CA TYR A 4 -23.41 -73.15 -15.12
C TYR A 4 -23.14 -72.18 -13.97
N LEU A 5 -22.08 -71.39 -14.06
CA LEU A 5 -21.97 -70.12 -13.34
C LEU A 5 -20.94 -69.25 -14.07
N ILE A 6 -21.19 -67.95 -14.06
CA ILE A 6 -20.32 -66.87 -14.56
C ILE A 6 -20.47 -66.59 -16.06
N LEU A 7 -21.55 -65.88 -16.42
CA LEU A 7 -21.50 -64.93 -17.54
C LEU A 7 -22.50 -63.77 -17.34
N ILE A 8 -22.50 -63.15 -16.16
CA ILE A 8 -23.16 -61.87 -15.90
C ILE A 8 -22.17 -60.97 -15.14
N THR A 9 -21.09 -60.57 -15.80
CA THR A 9 -20.20 -59.48 -15.33
C THR A 9 -19.44 -58.77 -16.45
N ALA A 10 -19.78 -59.02 -17.73
CA ALA A 10 -19.09 -58.39 -18.87
C ALA A 10 -19.92 -57.32 -19.59
N LEU A 11 -21.07 -56.90 -19.05
CA LEU A 11 -21.97 -55.91 -19.67
C LEU A 11 -22.22 -54.66 -18.80
N LEU A 12 -21.35 -54.39 -17.82
CA LEU A 12 -21.40 -53.18 -16.98
C LEU A 12 -20.19 -52.24 -17.14
N LEU A 13 -19.32 -52.46 -18.12
CA LEU A 13 -18.18 -51.57 -18.37
C LEU A 13 -18.05 -51.30 -19.86
N THR A 14 -18.57 -50.14 -20.28
CA THR A 14 -18.17 -49.26 -21.40
C THR A 14 -19.34 -48.41 -21.91
N GLY A 15 -20.17 -47.90 -21.00
CA GLY A 15 -20.93 -46.69 -21.24
C GLY A 15 -20.12 -45.47 -20.81
N CYS A 16 -18.97 -45.20 -21.45
CA CYS A 16 -18.36 -43.88 -21.35
C CYS A 16 -19.35 -42.89 -21.97
N LYS A 17 -20.20 -42.27 -21.14
CA LYS A 17 -20.78 -40.99 -21.50
C LYS A 17 -19.58 -40.09 -21.79
N LYS A 18 -19.35 -39.79 -23.07
CA LYS A 18 -18.64 -38.56 -23.41
C LYS A 18 -19.44 -37.47 -22.72
N ASP A 19 -18.88 -36.89 -21.66
CA ASP A 19 -19.28 -35.56 -21.23
C ASP A 19 -19.04 -34.65 -22.43
N ILE A 20 -20.09 -34.47 -23.22
CA ILE A 20 -20.11 -33.46 -24.27
C ILE A 20 -20.20 -32.17 -23.50
N ASP A 21 -19.07 -31.51 -23.33
CA ASP A 21 -19.03 -30.14 -22.87
C ASP A 21 -19.98 -29.31 -23.75
N PRO A 22 -21.10 -28.78 -23.20
CA PRO A 22 -22.10 -28.04 -23.97
C PRO A 22 -21.57 -26.72 -24.54
N THR A 23 -20.32 -26.34 -24.20
CA THR A 23 -19.62 -25.17 -24.70
C THR A 23 -18.65 -25.48 -25.85
N LYS A 24 -18.47 -26.75 -26.23
CA LYS A 24 -17.56 -27.14 -27.31
C LYS A 24 -17.96 -26.46 -28.64
N GLY A 25 -17.06 -25.63 -29.20
CA GLY A 25 -17.29 -24.80 -30.38
C GLY A 25 -18.00 -23.46 -30.15
N LYS A 26 -18.48 -23.15 -28.94
CA LYS A 26 -19.09 -21.86 -28.61
C LYS A 26 -18.05 -20.89 -28.05
N GLU A 27 -18.18 -19.63 -28.44
CA GLU A 27 -17.39 -18.54 -27.86
C GLU A 27 -17.98 -18.18 -26.49
N VAL A 28 -17.14 -18.22 -25.46
CA VAL A 28 -17.50 -17.84 -24.10
C VAL A 28 -16.67 -16.62 -23.70
N LEU A 29 -17.33 -15.56 -23.26
CA LEU A 29 -16.64 -14.40 -22.68
C LEU A 29 -16.18 -14.74 -21.27
N LYS A 30 -14.95 -14.36 -20.96
CA LYS A 30 -14.32 -14.57 -19.66
C LYS A 30 -13.88 -13.24 -19.09
N ALA A 31 -14.44 -12.90 -17.93
CA ALA A 31 -14.09 -11.70 -17.19
C ALA A 31 -12.65 -11.81 -16.66
N GLY A 32 -12.00 -10.66 -16.54
CA GLY A 32 -10.62 -10.61 -16.12
C GLY A 32 -10.16 -9.17 -16.06
N PHE A 33 -9.32 -8.86 -15.08
CA PHE A 33 -8.77 -7.52 -14.95
C PHE A 33 -7.41 -7.53 -14.28
N VAL A 34 -6.65 -6.47 -14.54
CA VAL A 34 -5.32 -6.23 -13.98
C VAL A 34 -5.31 -4.88 -13.30
N TYR A 35 -4.51 -4.77 -12.25
CA TYR A 35 -4.19 -3.47 -11.69
C TYR A 35 -3.09 -2.84 -12.55
N VAL A 36 -3.22 -1.55 -12.87
CA VAL A 36 -2.17 -0.77 -13.54
C VAL A 36 -1.69 0.29 -12.57
N ASN A 37 -0.40 0.23 -12.27
CA ASN A 37 0.19 1.19 -11.36
C ASN A 37 0.34 2.58 -12.02
N PRO A 38 0.65 3.62 -11.24
CA PRO A 38 0.89 4.97 -11.78
C PRO A 38 2.02 5.06 -12.82
N GLU A 39 2.93 4.08 -12.90
CA GLU A 39 4.02 4.01 -13.89
C GLU A 39 3.59 3.30 -15.19
N GLY A 40 2.35 2.80 -15.26
CA GLY A 40 1.77 2.15 -16.44
C GLY A 40 1.98 0.64 -16.53
N GLN A 41 2.59 0.00 -15.52
CA GLN A 41 2.85 -1.43 -15.50
C GLN A 41 1.69 -2.24 -14.91
N GLN A 42 1.42 -3.39 -15.53
CA GLN A 42 0.30 -4.27 -15.20
C GLN A 42 0.68 -5.30 -14.13
N LEU A 43 -0.16 -5.43 -13.11
CA LEU A 43 -0.02 -6.40 -12.02
C LEU A 43 -1.19 -7.39 -12.01
N LYS A 44 -0.85 -8.68 -11.91
CA LYS A 44 -1.81 -9.80 -12.02
C LYS A 44 -2.15 -10.44 -10.67
N ASP A 45 -1.62 -9.95 -9.56
CA ASP A 45 -1.77 -10.57 -8.24
C ASP A 45 -3.24 -10.74 -7.80
N PRO A 46 -3.53 -11.77 -6.99
CA PRO A 46 -4.88 -12.04 -6.47
C PRO A 46 -5.30 -11.08 -5.33
N ILE A 47 -4.32 -10.49 -4.64
CA ILE A 47 -4.52 -9.47 -3.59
C ILE A 47 -3.73 -8.25 -4.02
N ILE A 48 -4.40 -7.11 -4.10
CA ILE A 48 -3.79 -5.83 -4.45
C ILE A 48 -3.82 -4.95 -3.22
N ILE A 49 -2.66 -4.60 -2.69
CA ILE A 49 -2.53 -3.70 -1.54
C ILE A 49 -2.30 -2.29 -2.09
N VAL A 50 -3.07 -1.31 -1.63
CA VAL A 50 -3.04 0.08 -2.12
C VAL A 50 -3.03 1.08 -0.95
N PRO A 51 -2.39 2.24 -1.08
CA PRO A 51 -2.55 3.31 -0.09
C PRO A 51 -3.97 3.89 -0.16
N PRO A 52 -4.48 4.53 0.92
CA PRO A 52 -5.70 5.31 0.83
C PRO A 52 -5.54 6.45 -0.18
N LYS A 53 -6.65 7.06 -0.61
CA LYS A 53 -6.60 8.31 -1.38
C LYS A 53 -5.83 9.36 -0.58
N LEU A 54 -4.78 9.93 -1.17
CA LEU A 54 -3.91 10.92 -0.54
C LEU A 54 -4.06 12.30 -1.20
N SER A 55 -4.11 13.35 -0.40
CA SER A 55 -4.08 14.75 -0.83
C SER A 55 -2.82 15.43 -0.29
N ALA A 56 -1.89 15.78 -1.17
CA ALA A 56 -0.64 16.45 -0.81
C ALA A 56 -0.53 17.85 -1.43
N MET A 57 0.02 18.79 -0.68
CA MET A 57 0.44 20.11 -1.18
C MET A 57 1.95 20.18 -1.30
N PRO A 58 2.52 20.52 -2.48
CA PRO A 58 3.92 20.92 -2.58
C PRO A 58 4.07 22.44 -2.70
N ALA A 59 5.11 22.98 -2.07
CA ALA A 59 5.75 24.21 -2.50
C ALA A 59 6.66 23.88 -3.71
N ASN A 60 6.28 24.37 -4.90
CA ASN A 60 7.11 24.51 -6.11
C ASN A 60 7.32 23.32 -7.09
N ILE A 61 6.46 22.29 -7.15
CA ILE A 61 6.45 21.35 -8.30
C ILE A 61 5.02 21.14 -8.77
N SER A 62 4.81 21.05 -10.08
CA SER A 62 3.50 20.74 -10.69
C SER A 62 2.94 19.44 -10.11
N TYR A 63 1.80 19.61 -9.45
CA TYR A 63 0.93 18.62 -8.85
C TYR A 63 0.83 17.32 -9.66
N THR A 64 0.99 16.18 -9.01
CA THR A 64 0.51 14.90 -9.53
C THR A 64 -0.45 14.32 -8.51
N HIS A 65 -1.75 14.41 -8.78
CA HIS A 65 -2.75 13.75 -7.96
C HIS A 65 -2.54 12.24 -8.04
N TYR A 66 -2.54 11.56 -6.91
CA TYR A 66 -2.82 10.13 -6.91
C TYR A 66 -4.35 9.97 -6.91
N GLU A 67 -4.93 9.67 -8.08
CA GLU A 67 -6.38 9.47 -8.26
C GLU A 67 -6.85 8.07 -7.78
N GLY A 68 -6.06 7.41 -6.93
CA GLY A 68 -6.32 6.04 -6.49
C GLY A 68 -5.74 4.97 -7.41
N ALA A 69 -6.13 3.73 -7.14
CA ALA A 69 -5.64 2.57 -7.89
C ALA A 69 -6.49 2.34 -9.16
N THR A 70 -5.83 2.25 -10.32
CA THR A 70 -6.50 2.01 -11.61
C THR A 70 -6.54 0.53 -11.97
N PHE A 71 -7.73 -0.01 -12.20
CA PHE A 71 -7.93 -1.38 -12.67
C PHE A 71 -8.41 -1.36 -14.11
N LYS A 72 -7.70 -2.09 -14.97
CA LYS A 72 -8.02 -2.20 -16.38
C LYS A 72 -8.68 -3.52 -16.69
N SER A 73 -9.75 -3.45 -17.46
CA SER A 73 -10.42 -4.64 -17.97
C SER A 73 -9.49 -5.42 -18.91
N ASN A 74 -9.54 -6.75 -18.83
CA ASN A 74 -8.76 -7.69 -19.63
C ASN A 74 -9.64 -8.91 -19.98
N ILE A 75 -10.74 -8.64 -20.67
CA ILE A 75 -11.74 -9.64 -21.05
C ILE A 75 -11.20 -10.53 -22.17
N LYS A 76 -11.37 -11.84 -22.01
CA LYS A 76 -10.96 -12.84 -22.99
C LYS A 76 -12.16 -13.51 -23.63
N VAL A 77 -12.00 -13.99 -24.85
CA VAL A 77 -12.90 -14.96 -25.47
C VAL A 77 -12.22 -16.32 -25.43
N VAL A 78 -12.93 -17.34 -24.97
CA VAL A 78 -12.48 -18.73 -25.00
C VAL A 78 -13.29 -19.49 -26.04
N LYS A 79 -12.62 -20.13 -26.99
CA LYS A 79 -13.22 -21.03 -27.98
C LYS A 79 -12.31 -22.23 -28.16
N ASP A 80 -12.84 -23.44 -28.01
CA ASP A 80 -12.07 -24.68 -28.17
C ASP A 80 -10.77 -24.70 -27.34
N ASN A 81 -10.83 -24.18 -26.10
CA ASN A 81 -9.70 -24.00 -25.17
C ASN A 81 -8.61 -23.02 -25.63
N ILE A 82 -8.87 -22.20 -26.65
CA ILE A 82 -7.97 -21.13 -27.09
C ILE A 82 -8.52 -19.81 -26.55
N GLU A 83 -7.74 -19.14 -25.70
CA GLU A 83 -8.05 -17.80 -25.21
C GLU A 83 -7.54 -16.73 -26.19
N ARG A 84 -8.36 -15.71 -26.47
CA ARG A 84 -8.03 -14.56 -27.31
C ARG A 84 -8.53 -13.28 -26.66
N ASP A 85 -7.93 -12.15 -27.00
CA ASP A 85 -8.42 -10.84 -26.58
C ASP A 85 -9.80 -10.58 -27.19
N PHE A 86 -10.75 -10.15 -26.35
CA PHE A 86 -12.02 -9.68 -26.88
C PHE A 86 -11.85 -8.28 -27.45
N THR A 87 -12.21 -8.11 -28.72
CA THR A 87 -11.96 -6.88 -29.49
C THR A 87 -13.19 -5.99 -29.61
N GLU A 88 -14.37 -6.47 -29.21
CA GLU A 88 -15.59 -5.65 -29.12
C GLU A 88 -15.68 -4.96 -27.75
N THR A 89 -16.70 -4.14 -27.54
CA THR A 89 -16.92 -3.40 -26.29
C THR A 89 -18.04 -4.07 -25.47
N PRO A 90 -17.73 -5.02 -24.57
CA PRO A 90 -18.74 -5.57 -23.67
C PRO A 90 -19.16 -4.51 -22.66
N VAL A 91 -20.36 -4.63 -22.13
CA VAL A 91 -20.79 -3.77 -21.02
C VAL A 91 -20.11 -4.29 -19.75
N VAL A 92 -19.32 -3.43 -19.12
CA VAL A 92 -18.55 -3.74 -17.90
C VAL A 92 -19.16 -2.98 -16.73
N LYS A 93 -19.43 -3.69 -15.62
CA LYS A 93 -19.76 -3.06 -14.35
C LYS A 93 -18.81 -3.52 -13.26
N TRP A 94 -18.38 -2.58 -12.45
CA TRP A 94 -17.51 -2.78 -11.31
C TRP A 94 -18.31 -2.61 -10.04
N VAL A 95 -18.09 -3.48 -9.07
CA VAL A 95 -18.66 -3.38 -7.72
C VAL A 95 -17.52 -3.51 -6.72
N LEU A 96 -17.41 -2.53 -5.84
CA LEU A 96 -16.52 -2.55 -4.70
C LEU A 96 -17.34 -2.80 -3.43
N TYR A 97 -17.04 -3.92 -2.78
CA TYR A 97 -17.72 -4.35 -1.57
C TYR A 97 -16.76 -4.29 -0.37
N ASP A 98 -17.17 -3.59 0.68
CA ASP A 98 -16.47 -3.54 1.96
C ASP A 98 -16.72 -4.85 2.72
N LEU A 99 -15.66 -5.63 2.95
CA LEU A 99 -15.76 -6.96 3.55
C LEU A 99 -16.07 -6.90 5.05
N GLU A 100 -15.66 -5.83 5.73
CA GLU A 100 -15.86 -5.65 7.17
C GLU A 100 -17.27 -5.14 7.45
N ASN A 101 -17.66 -4.05 6.78
CA ASN A 101 -18.97 -3.43 6.95
C ASN A 101 -20.08 -4.08 6.13
N LYS A 102 -19.74 -5.10 5.33
CA LYS A 102 -20.67 -5.90 4.53
C LYS A 102 -21.61 -5.06 3.66
N LYS A 103 -21.06 -4.07 2.97
CA LYS A 103 -21.82 -3.14 2.12
C LYS A 103 -21.12 -2.83 0.82
N ILE A 104 -21.90 -2.54 -0.22
CA ILE A 104 -21.38 -1.98 -1.46
C ILE A 104 -21.00 -0.52 -1.19
N VAL A 105 -19.78 -0.15 -1.52
CA VAL A 105 -19.25 1.21 -1.31
C VAL A 105 -19.04 1.98 -2.61
N LYS A 106 -18.90 1.28 -3.74
CA LYS A 106 -18.80 1.90 -5.06
C LYS A 106 -19.32 0.97 -6.15
N THR A 107 -20.03 1.52 -7.12
CA THR A 107 -20.42 0.85 -8.37
C THR A 107 -20.08 1.77 -9.54
N GLU A 108 -19.50 1.25 -10.62
CA GLU A 108 -19.13 2.05 -11.79
C GLU A 108 -19.29 1.25 -13.08
N SER A 109 -19.71 1.91 -14.17
CA SER A 109 -19.96 1.27 -15.47
C SER A 109 -19.04 1.88 -16.53
N LYS A 110 -17.79 1.43 -16.53
CA LYS A 110 -16.70 1.89 -17.41
C LYS A 110 -15.79 0.72 -17.74
N ALA A 111 -15.04 0.83 -18.84
CA ALA A 111 -14.02 -0.16 -19.19
C ALA A 111 -12.97 -0.32 -18.08
N ASP A 112 -12.49 0.80 -17.54
CA ASP A 112 -11.51 0.85 -16.45
C ASP A 112 -12.13 1.55 -15.21
N ILE A 113 -11.66 1.19 -14.01
CA ILE A 113 -12.09 1.82 -12.75
C ILE A 113 -10.91 2.37 -11.95
N ASN A 114 -11.06 3.60 -11.44
CA ASN A 114 -10.18 4.16 -10.42
C ASN A 114 -10.82 3.98 -9.03
N LEU A 115 -10.08 3.42 -8.08
CA LEU A 115 -10.52 3.24 -6.70
C LEU A 115 -10.07 4.42 -5.84
N ASP A 116 -10.93 5.43 -5.74
CA ASP A 116 -10.83 6.55 -4.80
C ASP A 116 -11.28 6.15 -3.38
N ILE A 117 -10.59 5.20 -2.74
CA ILE A 117 -10.97 4.74 -1.39
C ILE A 117 -10.14 5.48 -0.35
N ALA A 118 -10.80 6.27 0.50
CA ALA A 118 -10.14 6.98 1.60
C ALA A 118 -9.94 6.12 2.85
N SER A 119 -10.81 5.13 3.07
CA SER A 119 -10.82 4.31 4.29
C SER A 119 -9.88 3.12 4.19
N VAL A 120 -9.10 2.89 5.25
CA VAL A 120 -8.32 1.65 5.45
C VAL A 120 -9.28 0.49 5.66
N GLY A 121 -8.97 -0.66 5.07
CA GLY A 121 -9.81 -1.85 5.18
C GLY A 121 -9.58 -2.86 4.07
N LYS A 122 -10.33 -3.96 4.12
CA LYS A 122 -10.32 -5.01 3.09
C LYS A 122 -11.58 -4.94 2.26
N TYR A 123 -11.40 -4.91 0.95
CA TYR A 123 -12.47 -4.80 -0.03
C TYR A 123 -12.41 -5.96 -1.01
N ARG A 124 -13.56 -6.29 -1.60
CA ARG A 124 -13.64 -7.15 -2.78
C ARG A 124 -14.06 -6.30 -3.96
N LEU A 125 -13.17 -6.19 -4.95
CA LEU A 125 -13.49 -5.61 -6.25
C LEU A 125 -13.94 -6.72 -7.18
N THR A 126 -15.15 -6.62 -7.69
CA THR A 126 -15.71 -7.55 -8.67
C THR A 126 -15.97 -6.81 -9.98
N GLN A 127 -15.52 -7.40 -11.08
CA GLN A 127 -15.87 -7.01 -12.43
C GLN A 127 -16.95 -7.96 -12.95
N TYR A 128 -18.04 -7.42 -13.46
CA TYR A 128 -19.11 -8.14 -14.15
C TYR A 128 -19.09 -7.74 -15.63
N ILE A 129 -19.29 -8.73 -16.49
CA ILE A 129 -19.43 -8.52 -17.93
C ILE A 129 -20.83 -8.92 -18.40
N PHE A 130 -21.43 -8.10 -19.26
CA PHE A 130 -22.78 -8.30 -19.80
C PHE A 130 -22.75 -8.23 -21.32
N LYS A 131 -23.73 -8.86 -21.99
CA LYS A 131 -23.81 -8.80 -23.46
C LYS A 131 -24.27 -7.42 -23.95
N ASN A 132 -25.07 -6.72 -23.17
CA ASN A 132 -25.65 -5.43 -23.52
C ASN A 132 -26.09 -4.66 -22.26
N GLU A 133 -26.49 -3.40 -22.47
CA GLU A 133 -26.89 -2.49 -21.39
C GLU A 133 -28.14 -2.96 -20.64
N VAL A 134 -29.11 -3.59 -21.32
CA VAL A 134 -30.34 -4.09 -20.70
C VAL A 134 -30.05 -5.21 -19.72
N GLU A 135 -29.23 -6.19 -20.12
CA GLU A 135 -28.79 -7.26 -19.23
C GLU A 135 -27.96 -6.74 -18.05
N SER A 136 -27.33 -5.57 -18.18
CA SER A 136 -26.53 -4.98 -17.12
C SER A 136 -27.33 -4.44 -15.93
N GLU A 137 -28.65 -4.26 -16.06
CA GLU A 137 -29.51 -3.71 -15.01
C GLU A 137 -29.55 -4.58 -13.75
N THR A 138 -29.30 -5.90 -13.88
CA THR A 138 -29.25 -6.83 -12.74
C THR A 138 -27.97 -7.68 -12.79
N MET A 139 -27.28 -7.81 -11.66
CA MET A 139 -26.00 -8.54 -11.61
C MET A 139 -26.15 -10.04 -11.94
N ASP A 140 -27.34 -10.62 -11.72
CA ASP A 140 -27.63 -12.04 -11.97
C ASP A 140 -27.63 -12.40 -13.47
N MET A 141 -27.70 -11.40 -14.34
CA MET A 141 -27.64 -11.57 -15.79
C MET A 141 -26.21 -11.43 -16.34
N ALA A 142 -25.20 -11.31 -15.48
CA ALA A 142 -23.81 -11.27 -15.90
C ALA A 142 -23.42 -12.55 -16.66
N VAL A 143 -22.73 -12.37 -17.79
CA VAL A 143 -22.20 -13.47 -18.60
C VAL A 143 -21.06 -14.16 -17.85
N ASP A 144 -20.22 -13.38 -17.19
CA ASP A 144 -19.17 -13.86 -16.31
C ASP A 144 -18.80 -12.77 -15.30
N SER A 145 -18.03 -13.15 -14.28
CA SER A 145 -17.47 -12.21 -13.32
C SER A 145 -16.09 -12.63 -12.83
N ALA A 146 -15.25 -11.65 -12.54
CA ALA A 146 -13.94 -11.85 -11.92
C ALA A 146 -13.87 -11.03 -10.64
N SER A 147 -13.18 -11.52 -9.60
CA SER A 147 -13.00 -10.76 -8.37
C SER A 147 -11.57 -10.83 -7.85
N LYS A 148 -11.14 -9.75 -7.18
CA LYS A 148 -9.88 -9.66 -6.45
C LYS A 148 -10.10 -9.00 -5.09
N THR A 149 -9.26 -9.36 -4.13
CA THR A 149 -9.21 -8.66 -2.85
C THR A 149 -8.34 -7.42 -2.99
N VAL A 150 -8.84 -6.28 -2.54
CA VAL A 150 -8.11 -5.02 -2.46
C VAL A 150 -7.95 -4.66 -0.99
N GLU A 151 -6.72 -4.53 -0.52
CA GLU A 151 -6.41 -4.14 0.86
C GLU A 151 -5.91 -2.70 0.87
N VAL A 152 -6.68 -1.81 1.47
CA VAL A 152 -6.28 -0.41 1.68
C VAL A 152 -5.60 -0.34 3.03
N THR A 153 -4.31 -0.02 3.04
CA THR A 153 -3.51 0.06 4.28
C THR A 153 -2.86 1.42 4.45
N ALA A 154 -2.80 1.86 5.70
CA ALA A 154 -2.15 3.09 6.14
C ALA A 154 -0.80 2.82 6.84
N LEU A 155 -0.14 1.69 6.57
CA LEU A 155 1.15 1.37 7.18
C LEU A 155 2.30 1.74 6.24
N LYS A 156 3.27 2.49 6.75
CA LYS A 156 4.55 2.79 6.08
C LYS A 156 5.71 2.17 6.84
N SER A 157 6.68 1.61 6.14
CA SER A 157 8.01 1.37 6.69
C SER A 157 8.86 2.62 6.56
N ILE A 158 9.67 2.94 7.57
CA ILE A 158 10.70 3.97 7.45
C ILE A 158 11.89 3.39 6.69
N ASN A 159 12.22 3.99 5.55
CA ASN A 159 13.35 3.56 4.72
C ASN A 159 14.66 4.18 5.22
N SER A 160 14.62 5.46 5.59
CA SER A 160 15.81 6.17 6.08
C SER A 160 15.42 7.41 6.87
N ILE A 161 16.26 7.76 7.83
CA ILE A 161 16.18 9.03 8.56
C ILE A 161 17.54 9.72 8.41
N VAL A 162 17.56 10.95 7.90
CA VAL A 162 18.79 11.70 7.62
C VAL A 162 18.67 13.11 8.20
N VAL A 163 19.71 13.56 8.90
CA VAL A 163 19.86 14.97 9.30
C VAL A 163 20.86 15.65 8.39
N ASP A 164 20.49 16.78 7.78
CA ASP A 164 21.36 17.53 6.88
C ASP A 164 22.59 18.12 7.58
N LYS A 165 22.43 18.63 8.81
CA LYS A 165 23.46 19.23 9.65
C LYS A 165 23.03 19.25 11.11
N LEU A 166 23.84 18.69 11.99
CA LEU A 166 23.62 18.76 13.44
C LEU A 166 23.90 20.18 13.94
N SER A 167 22.89 20.76 14.60
CA SER A 167 22.94 22.13 15.13
C SER A 167 22.67 22.13 16.64
N SER A 168 23.22 23.12 17.34
CA SER A 168 22.87 23.43 18.73
C SER A 168 21.69 24.41 18.84
N ARG A 169 21.14 24.85 17.71
CA ARG A 169 19.97 25.73 17.66
C ARG A 169 18.69 24.90 17.83
N SER A 170 18.44 24.46 19.06
CA SER A 170 17.20 23.80 19.47
C SER A 170 16.43 24.66 20.46
N PRO A 171 15.09 24.70 20.40
CA PRO A 171 14.27 25.32 21.45
C PRO A 171 14.38 24.59 22.80
N TYR A 172 14.90 23.36 22.81
CA TYR A 172 15.00 22.49 23.98
C TYR A 172 16.41 22.34 24.54
N LEU A 173 17.41 22.87 23.84
CA LEU A 173 18.79 22.77 24.30
C LEU A 173 18.98 23.63 25.55
N THR A 174 19.34 22.96 26.64
CA THR A 174 19.64 23.58 27.92
C THR A 174 21.13 23.95 27.97
N TYR A 175 21.51 24.88 28.86
CA TYR A 175 22.90 25.27 29.15
C TYR A 175 23.83 24.11 29.54
N SER A 176 23.29 22.91 29.74
CA SER A 176 24.05 21.72 30.13
C SER A 176 24.70 20.97 28.96
N PHE A 177 24.35 21.33 27.73
CA PHE A 177 25.04 20.84 26.53
C PHE A 177 26.30 21.64 26.28
N LYS A 178 27.40 20.93 26.02
CA LYS A 178 28.69 21.54 25.67
C LYS A 178 28.96 21.38 24.19
N GLU A 179 28.99 22.50 23.48
CA GLU A 179 29.08 22.56 22.03
C GLU A 179 30.42 22.05 21.45
N ASP A 180 31.49 22.12 22.23
CA ASP A 180 32.85 21.73 21.87
C ASP A 180 33.16 20.25 22.14
N GLU A 181 32.30 19.57 22.91
CA GLU A 181 32.44 18.16 23.24
C GLU A 181 31.70 17.25 22.24
N THR A 182 32.18 16.01 22.11
CA THR A 182 31.48 14.99 21.33
C THR A 182 30.21 14.52 22.04
N PHE A 183 29.24 14.05 21.28
CA PHE A 183 27.98 13.49 21.80
C PHE A 183 27.52 12.32 20.94
N ASP A 184 26.65 11.48 21.47
CA ASP A 184 25.96 10.45 20.71
C ASP A 184 24.56 10.97 20.30
N ALA A 185 24.00 10.49 19.20
CA ALA A 185 22.67 10.89 18.75
C ALA A 185 21.81 9.68 18.38
N VAL A 186 20.51 9.80 18.64
CA VAL A 186 19.51 8.77 18.32
C VAL A 186 18.19 9.42 17.94
N VAL A 187 17.46 8.80 17.02
CA VAL A 187 16.08 9.18 16.68
C VAL A 187 15.13 8.12 17.23
N SER A 188 14.16 8.58 18.01
CA SER A 188 13.15 7.73 18.65
C SER A 188 11.77 8.16 18.18
N LEU A 189 10.88 7.19 18.00
CA LEU A 189 9.47 7.40 17.66
C LEU A 189 8.59 6.93 18.81
N TYR A 190 7.55 7.69 19.13
CA TYR A 190 6.57 7.44 20.18
C TYR A 190 5.16 7.57 19.63
N ASN A 191 4.15 7.03 20.31
CA ASN A 191 2.75 7.26 19.89
C ASN A 191 2.31 8.71 20.12
N SER A 192 2.91 9.41 21.08
CA SER A 192 2.52 10.77 21.45
C SER A 192 3.66 11.51 22.17
N LEU A 193 3.54 12.84 22.27
CA LEU A 193 4.41 13.67 23.11
C LEU A 193 4.37 13.21 24.58
N GLU A 194 3.17 12.90 25.09
CA GLU A 194 2.97 12.41 26.45
C GLU A 194 3.74 11.11 26.72
N ASP A 195 3.77 10.18 25.76
CA ASP A 195 4.54 8.95 25.87
C ASP A 195 6.05 9.25 25.99
N ALA A 196 6.54 10.23 25.22
CA ALA A 196 7.94 10.65 25.26
C ALA A 196 8.31 11.40 26.54
N GLU A 197 7.42 12.23 27.08
CA GLU A 197 7.64 12.97 28.33
C GLU A 197 7.58 12.09 29.57
N ASN A 198 6.81 10.99 29.53
CA ASN A 198 6.71 10.01 30.61
C ASN A 198 7.74 8.87 30.50
N ASP A 199 8.80 9.04 29.70
CA ASP A 199 9.85 8.04 29.49
C ASP A 199 9.31 6.64 29.12
N LYS A 200 8.19 6.56 28.39
CA LYS A 200 7.70 5.27 27.89
C LYS A 200 8.66 4.72 26.84
N LYS A 201 8.63 3.41 26.64
CA LYS A 201 9.42 2.77 25.59
C LYS A 201 9.00 3.31 24.20
N PRO A 202 9.94 3.77 23.36
CA PRO A 202 9.65 4.14 21.97
C PRO A 202 8.98 2.99 21.21
N ILE A 203 8.08 3.32 20.27
CA ILE A 203 7.56 2.34 19.30
C ILE A 203 8.68 1.85 18.37
N ALA A 204 9.66 2.70 18.12
CA ALA A 204 10.87 2.35 17.40
C ALA A 204 12.00 3.34 17.71
N GLU A 205 13.24 2.89 17.53
CA GLU A 205 14.43 3.68 17.76
C GLU A 205 15.53 3.27 16.78
N THR A 206 16.28 4.24 16.29
CA THR A 206 17.41 3.99 15.39
C THR A 206 18.62 3.46 16.16
N GLU A 207 19.63 2.97 15.44
CA GLU A 207 20.95 2.81 16.00
C GLU A 207 21.48 4.16 16.53
N ILE A 208 22.30 4.07 17.57
CA ILE A 208 22.97 5.23 18.17
C ILE A 208 24.17 5.59 17.31
N ASN A 209 24.16 6.78 16.72
CA ASN A 209 25.33 7.36 16.09
C ASN A 209 26.25 7.93 17.18
N LYS A 210 27.47 7.41 17.29
CA LYS A 210 28.38 7.73 18.40
C LYS A 210 29.41 8.79 18.04
N ALA A 211 29.90 9.50 19.05
CA ALA A 211 31.03 10.42 18.98
C ALA A 211 30.91 11.51 17.88
N LEU A 212 29.70 12.02 17.68
CA LEU A 212 29.39 13.10 16.77
C LEU A 212 29.88 14.45 17.32
N LYS A 213 30.05 15.41 16.42
CA LYS A 213 30.37 16.81 16.73
C LYS A 213 29.34 17.72 16.08
N LEU A 214 29.13 18.91 16.64
CA LEU A 214 28.29 19.92 16.01
C LEU A 214 28.82 20.29 14.62
N GLY A 215 27.90 20.58 13.70
CA GLY A 215 28.21 20.88 12.31
C GLY A 215 28.42 19.64 11.43
N ALA A 216 28.45 18.43 11.99
CA ALA A 216 28.46 17.21 11.20
C ALA A 216 27.20 17.14 10.32
N SER A 217 27.38 16.78 9.06
CA SER A 217 26.35 16.88 8.01
C SER A 217 26.04 15.53 7.38
N GLN A 218 24.83 15.40 6.83
CA GLN A 218 24.35 14.20 6.14
C GLN A 218 24.43 12.94 7.02
N ILE A 219 23.97 13.06 8.27
CA ILE A 219 24.02 11.98 9.25
C ILE A 219 22.82 11.07 9.00
N ALA A 220 23.10 9.86 8.53
CA ALA A 220 22.11 8.80 8.39
C ALA A 220 21.92 8.06 9.73
N PHE A 221 20.68 7.86 10.11
CA PHE A 221 20.30 7.04 11.26
C PHE A 221 19.77 5.70 10.73
N ASN A 222 20.49 4.63 11.03
CA ASN A 222 20.12 3.29 10.62
C ASN A 222 19.00 2.74 11.51
N ASN A 223 18.07 2.01 10.93
CA ASN A 223 17.04 1.32 11.69
C ASN A 223 17.58 -0.04 12.18
N THR A 224 17.35 -0.36 13.44
CA THR A 224 17.68 -1.68 14.02
C THR A 224 16.74 -2.78 13.50
N ASP A 225 15.46 -2.44 13.34
CA ASP A 225 14.39 -3.28 12.77
C ASP A 225 13.53 -2.47 11.78
N PRO A 226 12.76 -3.09 10.87
CA PRO A 226 11.79 -2.37 10.05
C PRO A 226 10.80 -1.59 10.93
N ILE A 227 10.83 -0.25 10.83
CA ILE A 227 9.97 0.63 11.62
C ILE A 227 8.69 0.88 10.85
N PHE A 228 7.56 0.38 11.36
CA PHE A 228 6.25 0.65 10.76
C PHE A 228 5.55 1.81 11.47
N ILE A 229 5.14 2.82 10.71
CA ILE A 229 4.38 3.98 11.22
C ILE A 229 3.00 4.05 10.55
N PRO A 230 1.94 4.38 11.31
CA PRO A 230 0.64 4.71 10.74
C PRO A 230 0.72 5.96 9.86
N THR A 231 -0.14 6.04 8.86
CA THR A 231 -0.29 7.20 7.97
C THR A 231 -1.70 7.73 8.06
N PHE A 232 -1.87 9.01 8.35
CA PHE A 232 -3.06 9.70 7.86
C PHE A 232 -2.78 11.12 7.36
N ASP A 233 -3.40 11.40 6.23
CA ASP A 233 -3.85 12.72 5.82
C ASP A 233 -4.81 13.23 6.90
N PHE A 234 -4.41 14.22 7.67
CA PHE A 234 -5.20 15.40 8.07
C PHE A 234 -4.29 16.29 8.93
N PRO A 235 -4.45 17.62 8.91
CA PRO A 235 -3.47 18.56 9.47
C PRO A 235 -3.52 18.71 11.00
N GLU A 236 -4.32 17.93 11.73
CA GLU A 236 -4.72 18.31 13.10
C GLU A 236 -4.14 17.43 14.22
N LYS A 237 -3.51 16.29 13.92
CA LYS A 237 -2.82 15.50 14.94
C LYS A 237 -1.65 14.74 14.33
N ASP A 238 -0.46 14.98 14.84
CA ASP A 238 0.65 14.08 14.61
C ASP A 238 0.38 12.78 15.38
N ASP A 239 0.02 11.72 14.67
CA ASP A 239 -0.28 10.38 15.22
C ASP A 239 0.96 9.62 15.71
N PHE A 240 2.15 10.20 15.53
CA PHE A 240 3.36 9.77 16.20
C PHE A 240 4.22 10.98 16.55
N TYR A 241 4.94 10.86 17.65
CA TYR A 241 5.88 11.87 18.11
C TYR A 241 7.30 11.38 17.81
N LEU A 242 8.01 12.12 16.98
CA LEU A 242 9.40 11.84 16.65
C LEU A 242 10.30 12.73 17.48
N GLN A 243 11.40 12.18 17.99
CA GLN A 243 12.37 12.89 18.80
C GLN A 243 13.80 12.60 18.35
N LEU A 244 14.58 13.65 18.07
CA LEU A 244 16.05 13.57 18.01
C LEU A 244 16.62 13.88 19.39
N THR A 245 17.42 12.96 19.92
CA THR A 245 18.03 13.07 21.25
C THR A 245 19.55 13.06 21.14
N TYR A 246 20.23 14.01 21.78
CA TYR A 246 21.67 13.93 22.02
C TYR A 246 21.96 13.35 23.41
N MET A 247 22.99 12.53 23.49
CA MET A 247 23.50 11.93 24.71
C MET A 247 24.92 12.42 24.94
N GLN A 248 25.12 13.19 26.01
CA GLN A 248 26.42 13.74 26.37
C GLN A 248 26.60 13.65 27.88
N ASN A 249 27.73 13.10 28.34
CA ASN A 249 28.07 12.99 29.76
C ASN A 249 26.97 12.34 30.62
N GLY A 250 26.33 11.29 30.09
CA GLY A 250 25.24 10.57 30.75
C GLY A 250 23.89 11.29 30.77
N LYS A 251 23.78 12.48 30.17
CA LYS A 251 22.52 13.23 30.05
C LYS A 251 21.90 13.03 28.67
N LYS A 252 20.58 12.85 28.65
CA LYS A 252 19.76 12.87 27.43
C LYS A 252 19.19 14.27 27.24
N LEU A 253 19.33 14.80 26.04
CA LEU A 253 18.92 16.15 25.68
C LEU A 253 18.03 16.05 24.45
N ARG A 254 16.76 16.45 24.59
CA ARG A 254 15.85 16.60 23.45
C ARG A 254 16.37 17.75 22.58
N ILE A 255 16.53 17.51 21.29
CA ILE A 255 17.07 18.49 20.34
C ILE A 255 16.01 18.86 19.31
N LEU A 256 15.26 17.87 18.85
CA LEU A 256 14.25 18.06 17.84
C LEU A 256 13.05 17.21 18.16
N ASP A 257 11.88 17.74 17.85
CA ASP A 257 10.69 16.93 17.69
C ASP A 257 9.83 17.44 16.54
N ASN A 258 8.67 16.85 16.32
CA ASN A 258 7.69 17.34 15.35
C ASN A 258 6.63 18.27 15.97
N HIS A 259 6.74 18.65 17.25
CA HIS A 259 5.76 19.51 17.93
C HIS A 259 5.98 21.01 17.62
N PHE A 260 7.24 21.46 17.50
CA PHE A 260 7.57 22.88 17.28
C PHE A 260 7.95 23.23 15.82
N GLY A 261 7.83 22.28 14.88
CA GLY A 261 8.41 22.39 13.54
C GLY A 261 7.41 22.71 12.44
N THR A 262 7.91 23.30 11.34
CA THR A 262 7.17 23.23 10.08
C THR A 262 7.44 21.87 9.43
N ILE A 263 6.41 21.03 9.35
CA ILE A 263 6.47 19.73 8.69
C ILE A 263 6.12 19.91 7.22
N PHE A 264 7.11 19.74 6.34
CA PHE A 264 6.86 19.66 4.91
C PHE A 264 6.69 18.20 4.50
N LYS A 265 5.55 17.85 3.92
CA LYS A 265 5.26 16.51 3.40
C LYS A 265 5.45 16.51 1.89
N TYR A 266 6.33 15.65 1.40
CA TYR A 266 6.56 15.42 -0.03
C TYR A 266 6.22 13.97 -0.34
N TYR A 267 5.57 13.72 -1.48
CA TYR A 267 5.31 12.37 -1.96
C TYR A 267 6.06 12.20 -3.28
N LYS A 268 6.91 11.17 -3.36
CA LYS A 268 7.54 10.68 -4.59
C LYS A 268 6.83 9.37 -4.96
N THR A 269 6.13 9.36 -6.09
CA THR A 269 5.25 8.26 -6.50
C THR A 269 5.99 7.05 -7.08
N GLY A 270 5.48 5.83 -6.81
CA GLY A 270 5.70 4.57 -7.56
C GLY A 270 5.44 3.27 -6.75
N TYR A 271 4.61 2.31 -7.21
CA TYR A 271 4.54 0.94 -6.60
C TYR A 271 4.31 -0.19 -7.62
N LEU A 272 5.04 -1.31 -7.46
CA LEU A 272 4.89 -2.61 -8.13
C LEU A 272 5.14 -3.79 -7.17
N THR A 273 4.26 -4.80 -7.18
CA THR A 273 4.38 -6.06 -6.42
C THR A 273 5.46 -7.00 -6.95
N ALA A 274 5.75 -6.98 -8.25
CA ALA A 274 6.78 -7.84 -8.86
C ALA A 274 8.22 -7.34 -8.60
N ASP A 275 8.38 -6.02 -8.40
CA ASP A 275 9.68 -5.35 -8.51
C ASP A 275 10.14 -4.67 -7.20
N LYS A 276 9.35 -4.77 -6.13
CA LYS A 276 9.60 -4.10 -4.82
C LYS A 276 9.73 -2.57 -4.89
N SER A 277 9.25 -1.89 -5.94
CA SER A 277 9.21 -0.41 -5.92
C SER A 277 8.24 0.04 -4.83
N ALA A 278 8.48 1.18 -4.16
CA ALA A 278 7.77 1.57 -2.94
C ALA A 278 7.27 3.01 -3.05
N LEU A 279 6.01 3.28 -2.68
CA LEU A 279 5.49 4.66 -2.68
C LEU A 279 6.22 5.42 -1.58
N GLN A 280 7.12 6.33 -1.95
CA GLN A 280 7.99 7.02 -1.01
C GLN A 280 7.35 8.33 -0.56
N GLU A 281 7.17 8.49 0.74
CA GLU A 281 6.92 9.77 1.37
C GLU A 281 8.24 10.31 1.94
N GLU A 282 8.52 11.57 1.70
CA GLU A 282 9.65 12.29 2.28
C GLU A 282 9.06 13.38 3.19
N ARG A 283 9.25 13.27 4.50
CA ARG A 283 8.90 14.31 5.47
C ARG A 283 10.14 15.10 5.83
N LYS A 284 10.07 16.43 5.74
CA LYS A 284 11.13 17.34 6.19
C LYS A 284 10.65 18.14 7.39
N LEU A 285 11.36 17.97 8.48
CA LEU A 285 11.20 18.71 9.72
C LEU A 285 12.31 19.76 9.77
N LYS A 286 11.95 21.03 9.55
CA LYS A 286 12.91 22.15 9.52
C LYS A 286 12.89 22.94 10.82
N PHE A 287 14.08 23.19 11.36
CA PHE A 287 14.30 23.93 12.59
C PHE A 287 15.60 24.74 12.49
N GLY A 288 15.47 26.07 12.40
CA GLY A 288 16.64 26.93 12.18
C GLY A 288 17.40 26.53 10.90
N ASP A 289 18.66 26.15 11.05
CA ASP A 289 19.53 25.68 9.96
C ASP A 289 19.63 24.14 9.84
N MET A 290 18.82 23.40 10.60
CA MET A 290 18.76 21.93 10.58
C MET A 290 17.47 21.45 9.92
N THR A 291 17.60 20.44 9.07
CA THR A 291 16.52 19.69 8.43
C THR A 291 16.70 18.19 8.72
N LEU A 292 15.75 17.64 9.48
CA LEU A 292 15.58 16.19 9.58
C LEU A 292 14.67 15.74 8.44
N THR A 293 15.18 14.86 7.58
CA THR A 293 14.47 14.24 6.47
C THR A 293 14.19 12.79 6.77
N ILE A 294 12.91 12.43 6.85
CA ILE A 294 12.45 11.05 7.02
C ILE A 294 11.91 10.60 5.67
N SER A 295 12.56 9.61 5.08
CA SER A 295 12.00 8.90 3.94
C SER A 295 11.31 7.64 4.47
N SER A 296 10.01 7.58 4.29
CA SER A 296 9.22 6.40 4.54
C SER A 296 8.70 5.88 3.21
N SER A 297 8.40 4.59 3.13
CA SER A 297 7.64 4.05 2.03
C SER A 297 6.52 3.17 2.53
N PHE A 298 5.45 3.10 1.75
CA PHE A 298 4.46 2.06 1.96
C PHE A 298 5.13 0.73 1.62
N THR A 299 5.41 -0.07 2.64
CA THR A 299 5.83 -1.46 2.47
C THR A 299 4.59 -2.32 2.40
N PHE A 300 4.31 -2.83 1.21
CA PHE A 300 3.23 -3.74 0.92
C PHE A 300 3.61 -5.19 1.26
N GLN A 301 4.48 -5.38 2.27
CA GLN A 301 4.93 -6.70 2.69
C GLN A 301 3.77 -7.45 3.36
N ARG A 302 3.62 -8.72 2.97
CA ARG A 302 2.77 -9.71 3.65
C ARG A 302 3.34 -10.09 4.99
#